data_AF-E9PKV2-F1
#
_entry.id   AF-E9PKV2-F1
#
_cell.length_a   1.000
_cell.length_b   1.000
_cell.length_c   1.000
_cell.angle_alpha   90.00
_cell.angle_beta   90.00
_cell.angle_gamma   90.00
#
_symmetry.space_group_name_H-M   'P 1'
#
loop_
_entity.id
_entity.type
_entity.pdbx_description
1 polymer ?
#
loop_
_entity_poly.entity_id
_entity_poly.type
_entity_poly.pdbx_seq_one_letter_code
_entity_poly.pdbx_strand_id
1 'polypeptide(L)'
;MRLSVAAAISHGRVFRRMGLGPESRIHLLRNLLTGLVRHERIEAPWARVDEMRGYAEKEKDLIPKLFQVLAPRYKDQTGGYTRMLQIPNRSLDRAKMAVIEYKGNCLPPLPLPRRDSHLTLLNQLLQGLRQDLRQSQEASNH
;
A
#
# COMPACT_ATOMS: atom_id res chain seq x y z
N MET A 1 -0.18 -37.99 9.99
CA MET A 1 0.58 -37.05 9.15
C MET A 1 1.81 -36.59 9.93
N ARG A 2 3.02 -37.02 9.56
CA ARG A 2 4.25 -36.54 10.21
C ARG A 2 4.59 -35.16 9.63
N LEU A 3 4.35 -34.10 10.39
CA LEU A 3 4.89 -32.77 10.05
C LEU A 3 6.41 -32.83 10.29
N SER A 4 7.20 -32.75 9.22
CA SER A 4 8.66 -32.65 9.35
C SER A 4 9.02 -31.30 9.98
N VAL A 5 10.00 -31.27 10.88
CA VAL A 5 10.48 -30.06 11.57
C VAL A 5 10.89 -28.96 10.57
N ALA A 6 11.38 -29.35 9.38
CA ALA A 6 11.71 -28.44 8.28
C ALA A 6 10.49 -27.66 7.72
N ALA A 7 9.26 -28.20 7.84
CA ALA A 7 8.06 -27.49 7.41
C ALA A 7 7.69 -26.32 8.34
N ALA A 8 8.13 -26.36 9.60
CA ALA A 8 7.86 -25.33 10.61
C ALA A 8 8.86 -24.16 10.56
N ILE A 9 10.02 -24.33 9.93
CA ILE A 9 11.04 -23.28 9.81
C ILE A 9 10.66 -22.34 8.67
N SER A 10 10.49 -21.05 8.97
CA SER A 10 10.01 -20.02 8.03
C SER A 10 10.99 -18.86 7.82
N HIS A 11 12.23 -18.98 8.30
CA HIS A 11 13.25 -17.94 8.12
C HIS A 11 13.48 -17.62 6.63
N GLY A 12 13.41 -16.33 6.27
CA GLY A 12 13.68 -15.84 4.91
C GLY A 12 12.57 -16.04 3.88
N ARG A 13 11.37 -16.55 4.26
CA ARG A 13 10.26 -16.71 3.32
C ARG A 13 9.53 -15.38 3.07
N VAL A 14 9.54 -14.93 1.82
CA VAL A 14 8.92 -13.66 1.39
C VAL A 14 7.44 -13.83 1.02
N PHE A 15 7.07 -14.97 0.43
CA PHE A 15 5.72 -15.21 -0.09
C PHE A 15 4.83 -15.93 0.93
N ARG A 16 3.57 -15.50 1.05
CA ARG A 16 2.59 -16.17 1.92
C ARG A 16 2.02 -17.39 1.22
N ARG A 17 1.56 -18.36 2.00
CA ARG A 17 0.86 -19.55 1.51
C ARG A 17 -0.64 -19.27 1.56
N MET A 18 -1.29 -19.23 0.39
CA MET A 18 -2.72 -18.95 0.23
C MET A 18 -3.35 -19.91 -0.78
N GLY A 19 -4.65 -20.15 -0.65
CA GLY A 19 -5.39 -21.04 -1.55
C GLY A 19 -5.04 -22.52 -1.34
N LEU A 20 -5.23 -23.31 -2.38
CA LEU A 20 -4.99 -24.77 -2.36
C LEU A 20 -3.56 -25.17 -2.75
N GLY A 21 -2.73 -24.20 -3.15
CA GLY A 21 -1.36 -24.44 -3.62
C GLY A 21 -0.74 -23.22 -4.30
N PRO A 22 0.51 -23.33 -4.79
CA PRO A 22 1.22 -22.23 -5.44
C PRO A 22 0.49 -21.68 -6.68
N GLU A 23 -0.08 -22.54 -7.51
CA GLU A 23 -0.82 -22.14 -8.71
C GLU A 23 -2.13 -21.43 -8.36
N SER A 24 -2.91 -22.00 -7.45
CA SER A 24 -4.13 -21.38 -6.91
C SER A 24 -3.86 -19.98 -6.32
N ARG A 25 -2.72 -19.81 -5.63
CA ARG A 25 -2.25 -18.51 -5.13
C ARG A 25 -2.04 -17.51 -6.27
N ILE A 26 -1.31 -17.89 -7.33
CA ILE A 26 -1.05 -17.00 -8.46
C ILE A 26 -2.35 -16.60 -9.16
N HIS A 27 -3.27 -17.53 -9.41
CA HIS A 27 -4.57 -17.21 -9.99
C HIS A 27 -5.38 -16.26 -9.11
N LEU A 28 -5.36 -16.44 -7.79
CA LEU A 28 -6.04 -15.53 -6.87
C LEU A 28 -5.47 -14.12 -6.97
N LEU A 29 -4.15 -13.96 -6.96
CA LEU A 29 -3.49 -12.65 -7.06
C LEU A 29 -3.78 -11.99 -8.41
N ARG A 30 -3.72 -12.75 -9.51
CA ARG A 30 -4.06 -12.28 -10.85
C ARG A 30 -5.52 -11.80 -10.95
N ASN A 31 -6.45 -12.53 -10.33
CA ASN A 31 -7.86 -12.14 -10.31
C ASN A 31 -8.08 -10.84 -9.53
N LEU A 32 -7.42 -10.68 -8.38
CA LEU A 32 -7.45 -9.44 -7.61
C LEU A 32 -6.85 -8.27 -8.38
N LEU A 33 -5.70 -8.50 -9.03
CA LEU A 33 -5.06 -7.44 -9.80
C LEU A 33 -5.89 -7.02 -11.01
N THR A 34 -6.46 -7.98 -11.74
CA THR A 34 -7.40 -7.72 -12.84
C THR A 34 -8.58 -6.89 -12.34
N GLY A 35 -9.11 -7.23 -11.15
CA GLY A 35 -10.15 -6.45 -10.47
C GLY A 35 -9.71 -5.02 -10.15
N LEU A 36 -8.49 -4.84 -9.63
CA LEU A 36 -7.92 -3.54 -9.30
C LEU A 36 -7.71 -2.67 -10.54
N VAL A 37 -7.16 -3.19 -11.62
CA VAL A 37 -6.95 -2.41 -12.86
C VAL A 37 -8.30 -2.03 -13.49
N ARG A 38 -9.29 -2.92 -13.43
CA ARG A 38 -10.64 -2.65 -13.95
C ARG A 38 -11.35 -1.54 -13.18
N HIS A 39 -11.39 -1.65 -11.85
CA HIS A 39 -12.22 -0.78 -10.99
C HIS A 39 -11.44 0.35 -10.30
N GLU A 40 -10.11 0.35 -10.39
CA GLU A 40 -9.17 1.30 -9.76
C GLU A 40 -9.20 1.35 -8.22
N ARG A 41 -10.14 0.66 -7.58
CA ARG A 41 -10.24 0.44 -6.14
C ARG A 41 -10.92 -0.89 -5.85
N ILE A 42 -10.36 -1.69 -4.94
CA ILE A 42 -10.96 -2.94 -4.46
C ILE A 42 -10.80 -3.09 -2.95
N GLU A 43 -11.71 -3.87 -2.35
CA GLU A 43 -11.67 -4.27 -0.95
C GLU A 43 -11.43 -5.77 -0.85
N ALA A 44 -10.40 -6.19 -0.11
CA ALA A 44 -10.06 -7.59 0.07
C ALA A 44 -9.34 -7.84 1.40
N PRO A 45 -9.19 -9.10 1.83
CA PRO A 45 -8.43 -9.43 3.04
C PRO A 45 -7.01 -8.86 2.99
N TRP A 46 -6.58 -8.26 4.11
CA TRP A 46 -5.33 -7.50 4.21
C TRP A 46 -4.11 -8.27 3.67
N ALA A 47 -3.99 -9.57 4.01
CA ALA A 47 -2.87 -10.40 3.56
C ALA A 47 -2.82 -10.59 2.04
N ARG A 48 -3.99 -10.67 1.38
CA ARG A 48 -4.09 -10.80 -0.08
C ARG A 48 -3.77 -9.49 -0.78
N VAL A 49 -4.24 -8.38 -0.21
CA VAL A 49 -4.00 -7.03 -0.74
C VAL A 49 -2.52 -6.67 -0.64
N ASP A 50 -1.91 -6.87 0.53
CA ASP A 50 -0.49 -6.58 0.79
C ASP A 50 0.41 -7.35 -0.17
N GLU A 51 0.09 -8.62 -0.43
CA GLU A 51 0.84 -9.44 -1.36
C GLU A 51 0.62 -9.07 -2.83
N MET A 52 -0.65 -8.88 -3.24
CA MET A 52 -0.99 -8.45 -4.60
C MET A 52 -0.38 -7.08 -4.94
N ARG A 53 -0.24 -6.20 -3.95
CA ARG A 53 0.35 -4.85 -4.12
C ARG A 53 1.71 -4.89 -4.82
N GLY A 54 2.56 -5.87 -4.50
CA GLY A 54 3.88 -6.01 -5.13
C GLY A 54 3.81 -6.46 -6.60
N TYR A 55 2.74 -7.13 -7.00
CA TYR A 55 2.49 -7.56 -8.38
C TYR A 55 1.79 -6.48 -9.21
N ALA A 56 0.98 -5.63 -8.57
CA ALA A 56 0.29 -4.52 -9.23
C ALA A 56 1.23 -3.53 -9.93
N GLU A 57 2.51 -3.52 -9.53
CA GLU A 57 3.56 -2.69 -10.13
C GLU A 57 4.24 -3.37 -11.34
N LYS A 58 3.92 -4.64 -11.65
CA LYS A 58 4.69 -5.48 -12.59
C LYS A 58 3.88 -6.20 -13.67
N GLU A 59 2.57 -6.34 -13.53
CA GLU A 59 1.77 -7.25 -14.39
C GLU A 59 1.22 -6.59 -15.66
N LYS A 60 0.96 -7.42 -16.69
CA LYS A 60 0.70 -6.99 -18.07
C LYS A 60 -0.72 -7.30 -18.57
N ASP A 61 -1.59 -7.91 -17.77
CA ASP A 61 -2.79 -8.60 -18.28
C ASP A 61 -3.90 -7.69 -18.85
N LEU A 62 -3.83 -6.38 -18.60
CA LEU A 62 -4.73 -5.36 -19.18
C LEU A 62 -3.93 -4.32 -19.97
N ILE A 63 -3.21 -4.80 -20.98
CA ILE A 63 -2.27 -4.06 -21.83
C ILE A 63 -2.84 -2.68 -22.26
N PRO A 64 -4.06 -2.55 -22.82
CA PRO A 64 -4.48 -1.26 -23.39
C PRO A 64 -4.66 -0.18 -22.33
N LYS A 65 -5.41 -0.45 -21.25
CA LYS A 65 -5.63 0.51 -20.16
C LYS A 65 -4.33 0.84 -19.43
N LEU A 66 -3.46 -0.15 -19.27
CA LEU A 66 -2.16 0.03 -18.63
C LEU A 66 -1.31 1.05 -19.40
N PHE A 67 -1.13 0.86 -20.70
CA PHE A 67 -0.24 1.72 -21.51
C PHE A 67 -0.86 3.05 -21.92
N GLN A 68 -2.17 3.11 -22.14
CA GLN A 68 -2.83 4.33 -22.62
C GLN A 68 -3.28 5.25 -21.48
N VAL A 69 -3.61 4.71 -20.31
CA VAL A 69 -4.17 5.48 -19.18
C VAL A 69 -3.23 5.52 -17.99
N LEU A 70 -2.82 4.36 -17.46
CA LEU A 70 -2.06 4.31 -16.21
C LEU A 70 -0.61 4.76 -16.38
N ALA A 71 0.07 4.34 -17.45
CA ALA A 71 1.46 4.72 -17.68
C ALA A 71 1.65 6.24 -17.88
N PRO A 72 0.85 6.95 -18.71
CA PRO A 72 0.94 8.41 -18.80
C PRO A 72 0.57 9.10 -17.49
N ARG A 73 -0.41 8.59 -16.74
CA ARG A 73 -0.85 9.15 -15.44
C ARG A 73 0.28 9.19 -14.41
N TYR A 74 1.19 8.22 -14.43
CA TYR A 74 2.28 8.10 -13.46
C TYR A 74 3.65 8.43 -14.02
N LYS A 75 3.74 9.09 -15.19
CA LYS A 75 5.01 9.39 -15.86
C LYS A 75 6.05 10.07 -14.96
N ASP A 76 5.59 10.99 -14.11
CA ASP A 76 6.47 11.78 -13.23
C ASP A 76 6.74 11.11 -11.87
N GLN A 77 6.11 9.95 -11.60
CA GLN A 77 6.21 9.22 -10.34
C GLN A 77 7.08 7.98 -10.51
N THR A 78 8.11 7.84 -9.69
CA THR A 78 9.00 6.66 -9.70
C THR A 78 8.51 5.50 -8.84
N GLY A 79 7.44 5.72 -8.06
CA GLY A 79 6.87 4.71 -7.17
C GLY A 79 5.66 5.20 -6.40
N GLY A 80 5.10 4.31 -5.58
CA GLY A 80 3.93 4.62 -4.77
C GLY A 80 2.66 4.82 -5.58
N TYR A 81 2.49 4.06 -6.67
CA TYR A 81 1.31 4.09 -7.55
C TYR A 81 0.03 3.70 -6.83
N THR A 82 0.15 2.81 -5.83
CA THR A 82 -0.95 2.26 -5.06
C THR A 82 -0.99 2.84 -3.65
N ARG A 83 -2.20 3.12 -3.16
CA ARG A 83 -2.50 3.42 -1.76
C ARG A 83 -3.26 2.25 -1.17
N MET A 84 -2.81 1.76 -0.01
CA MET A 84 -3.49 0.73 0.77
C MET A 84 -3.87 1.32 2.12
N LEU A 85 -5.13 1.15 2.53
CA LEU A 85 -5.61 1.53 3.86
C LEU A 85 -6.27 0.32 4.51
N GLN A 86 -6.06 0.17 5.81
CA GLN A 86 -6.81 -0.81 6.59
C GLN A 86 -8.23 -0.29 6.81
N ILE A 87 -9.21 -1.16 6.60
CA ILE A 87 -10.63 -0.87 6.87
C ILE A 87 -11.10 -1.75 8.04
N PRO A 88 -12.28 -1.47 8.64
CA PRO A 88 -12.82 -2.30 9.70
C PRO A 88 -12.90 -3.77 9.29
N ASN A 89 -12.75 -4.66 10.27
CA ASN A 89 -12.83 -6.09 10.02
C ASN A 89 -14.21 -6.45 9.47
N ARG A 90 -14.24 -7.41 8.55
CA ARG A 90 -15.49 -7.88 7.92
C ARG A 90 -16.47 -8.38 8.98
N SER A 91 -17.75 -8.00 8.88
CA SER A 91 -18.76 -8.34 9.88
C SER A 91 -18.98 -9.84 10.05
N LEU A 92 -18.92 -10.61 8.95
CA LEU A 92 -19.26 -12.04 8.93
C LEU A 92 -18.27 -12.90 9.72
N ASP A 93 -16.98 -12.81 9.40
CA ASP A 93 -15.93 -13.69 9.93
C ASP A 93 -14.79 -12.93 10.63
N ARG A 94 -14.98 -11.61 10.85
CA ARG A 94 -13.99 -10.73 11.47
C ARG A 94 -12.63 -10.71 10.77
N ALA A 95 -12.56 -11.09 9.49
CA ALA A 95 -11.33 -11.02 8.72
C ALA A 95 -10.79 -9.59 8.66
N LYS A 96 -9.46 -9.44 8.81
CA LYS A 96 -8.79 -8.15 8.64
C LYS A 96 -8.84 -7.76 7.17
N MET A 97 -9.42 -6.61 6.88
CA MET A 97 -9.67 -6.14 5.51
C MET A 97 -8.79 -4.92 5.18
N ALA A 98 -8.55 -4.71 3.89
CA ALA A 98 -7.90 -3.52 3.37
C ALA A 98 -8.57 -3.07 2.07
N VAL A 99 -8.57 -1.77 1.86
CA VAL A 99 -8.87 -1.16 0.56
C VAL A 99 -7.55 -0.80 -0.12
N ILE A 100 -7.44 -1.11 -1.40
CA ILE A 100 -6.32 -0.70 -2.25
C ILE A 100 -6.85 0.05 -3.46
N GLU A 101 -6.18 1.13 -3.81
CA GLU A 101 -6.53 1.97 -4.96
C GLU A 101 -5.32 2.47 -5.72
N TYR A 102 -5.52 2.76 -7.00
CA TYR A 102 -4.59 3.52 -7.83
C TYR A 102 -4.74 5.02 -7.54
N LYS A 103 -3.63 5.73 -7.31
CA LYS A 103 -3.66 7.18 -7.07
C LYS A 103 -4.21 7.94 -8.29
N GLY A 104 -4.99 8.99 -8.08
CA GLY A 104 -5.54 9.79 -9.18
C GLY A 104 -6.63 9.08 -9.99
N ASN A 105 -7.30 8.09 -9.38
CA ASN A 105 -8.54 7.55 -9.91
C ASN A 105 -9.68 8.60 -9.81
N CYS A 106 -10.76 8.39 -10.55
CA CYS A 106 -11.93 9.28 -10.59
C CYS A 106 -12.95 9.02 -9.46
N LEU A 107 -12.56 8.29 -8.41
CA LEU A 107 -13.44 7.94 -7.31
C LEU A 107 -13.39 8.99 -6.20
N PRO A 108 -14.44 9.11 -5.36
CA PRO A 108 -14.40 9.95 -4.17
C PRO A 108 -13.17 9.63 -3.31
N PRO A 109 -12.43 10.64 -2.83
CA PRO A 109 -11.21 10.41 -2.07
C PRO A 109 -11.53 9.67 -0.77
N LEU A 110 -10.72 8.65 -0.45
CA LEU A 110 -10.86 7.94 0.81
C LEU A 110 -10.55 8.86 2.00
N PRO A 111 -11.17 8.66 3.16
CA PRO A 111 -10.84 9.39 4.38
C PRO A 111 -9.44 8.98 4.86
N LEU A 112 -8.43 9.72 4.39
CA LEU A 112 -7.03 9.47 4.77
C LEU A 112 -6.80 9.94 6.21
N PRO A 113 -5.96 9.23 6.98
CA PRO A 113 -5.52 9.73 8.27
C PRO A 113 -4.79 11.07 8.06
N ARG A 114 -5.31 12.12 8.70
CA ARG A 114 -4.72 13.46 8.65
C ARG A 114 -3.69 13.61 9.76
N ARG A 115 -2.60 14.30 9.46
CA ARG A 115 -1.65 14.74 10.49
C ARG A 115 -2.24 15.92 11.27
N ASP A 116 -1.79 16.08 12.50
CA ASP A 116 -2.16 17.22 13.32
C ASP A 116 -1.77 18.54 12.65
N SER A 117 -2.56 19.58 12.93
CA SER A 117 -2.29 20.92 12.41
C SER A 117 -0.94 21.44 12.89
N HIS A 118 -0.27 22.24 12.06
CA HIS A 118 0.93 22.94 12.48
C HIS A 118 0.65 23.93 13.63
N LEU A 119 -0.60 24.38 13.79
CA LEU A 119 -1.02 25.32 14.83
C LEU A 119 -1.24 24.66 16.21
N THR A 120 -1.02 23.35 16.35
CA THR A 120 -1.02 22.76 17.68
C THR A 120 0.13 23.33 18.50
N LEU A 121 -0.08 23.45 19.82
CA LEU A 121 0.92 24.00 20.73
C LEU A 121 2.28 23.30 20.56
N LEU A 122 2.28 21.96 20.49
CA LEU A 122 3.49 21.17 20.30
C LEU A 122 4.21 21.51 18.99
N ASN A 123 3.48 21.60 17.87
CA ASN A 123 4.09 21.90 16.57
C ASN A 123 4.62 23.33 16.48
N GLN A 124 3.98 24.30 17.13
CA GLN A 124 4.47 25.67 17.23
C GLN A 124 5.74 25.76 18.08
N LEU A 125 5.80 25.06 19.22
CA LEU A 125 7.01 25.01 20.04
C LEU A 125 8.18 24.38 19.28
N LEU A 126 7.94 23.28 18.55
CA LEU A 126 8.96 22.67 17.69
C LEU A 126 9.42 23.60 16.57
N GLN A 127 8.51 24.43 16.03
CA GLN A 127 8.85 25.39 14.99
C GLN A 127 9.75 26.51 15.52
N GLY A 128 9.45 27.05 16.70
CA GLY A 128 10.29 28.04 17.39
C GLY A 128 11.69 27.48 17.68
N LEU A 129 11.76 26.28 18.27
CA LEU A 129 13.03 25.62 18.54
C LEU A 129 13.87 25.43 17.26
N ARG A 130 13.23 25.05 16.15
CA ARG A 130 13.92 24.88 14.87
C ARG A 130 14.48 26.21 14.33
N GLN A 131 13.80 27.33 14.57
CA GLN A 131 14.27 28.65 14.17
C GLN A 131 15.48 29.07 15.00
N ASP A 132 15.43 28.89 16.31
CA ASP A 132 16.52 29.25 17.23
C ASP A 132 17.80 28.47 16.93
N LEU A 133 17.68 27.16 16.66
CA LEU A 133 18.82 26.31 16.26
C LEU A 133 19.44 26.78 14.94
N ARG A 134 18.61 27.21 13.98
CA ARG A 134 19.08 27.71 12.69
C ARG A 134 19.85 29.02 12.84
N GLN A 135 19.31 29.96 13.61
CA GLN A 135 19.96 31.24 13.88
C GLN A 135 21.29 31.05 14.61
N SER A 136 21.34 30.14 15.58
CA SER A 136 22.56 29.84 16.33
C SER A 136 23.66 29.26 15.42
N GLN A 137 23.28 28.40 14.47
CA GLN A 137 24.23 27.80 13.53
C GLN A 137 24.74 28.78 12.47
N GLU A 138 23.88 29.73 12.04
CA GLU A 138 24.28 30.84 11.17
C GLU A 138 25.22 31.79 11.90
N ALA A 139 24.95 32.11 13.17
CA ALA A 139 25.81 32.95 14.01
C ALA A 139 27.17 32.33 14.34
N SER A 140 27.27 30.99 14.42
CA SER A 140 28.56 30.31 14.64
C SER A 140 29.43 30.17 13.38
N ASN A 141 28.83 30.33 12.20
CA ASN A 141 29.52 30.23 10.90
C ASN A 141 29.99 31.61 10.38
N HIS A 142 29.72 32.68 11.13
CA HIS A 142 30.23 34.04 10.91
C HIS A 142 31.22 34.39 12.02
#